data_AF-G6C0S4-F1
#
_entry.id   AF-G6C0S4-F1
#
_cell.length_a   1.000
_cell.length_b   1.000
_cell.length_c   1.000
_cell.angle_alpha   90.00
_cell.angle_beta   90.00
_cell.angle_gamma   90.00
#
_symmetry.space_group_name_H-M   'P 1'
#
loop_
_entity.id
_entity.type
_entity.pdbx_description
1 polymer ?
#
loop_
_entity_poly.entity_id
_entity_poly.type
_entity_poly.pdbx_seq_one_letter_code
_entity_poly.pdbx_strand_id
1 'polypeptide(L)' 'MDLSMATMRAASHNDNLDKNEVVKLIEMPEDLQGKYQYFTEAKIEKLRKIGYTKEMHSLEEGVKDYVQNYLAKEDSYL' A
#
# COMPACT_ATOMS: atom_id res chain seq x y z
N MET A 1 -3.33 8.86 -1.50
CA MET A 1 -2.88 9.07 -2.90
C MET A 1 -1.45 8.61 -3.12
N ASP A 2 -0.56 8.67 -2.12
CA ASP A 2 0.80 8.10 -2.25
C ASP A 2 0.79 6.61 -2.58
N LEU A 3 -0.04 5.82 -1.90
CA LEU A 3 -0.11 4.37 -2.11
C LEU A 3 -0.44 3.97 -3.56
N SER A 4 -1.46 4.59 -4.15
CA SER A 4 -1.86 4.33 -5.53
C SER A 4 -0.73 4.67 -6.49
N MET A 5 -0.03 5.79 -6.28
CA MET A 5 1.11 6.18 -7.10
C MET A 5 2.32 5.28 -6.90
N ALA A 6 2.64 4.89 -5.66
CA ALA A 6 3.72 3.94 -5.37
C ALA A 6 3.50 2.61 -6.10
N THR A 7 2.27 2.12 -6.12
CA THR A 7 1.88 0.90 -6.86
C THR A 7 2.07 1.08 -8.37
N MET A 8 1.55 2.16 -8.95
CA MET A 8 1.66 2.41 -10.39
C MET A 8 3.11 2.62 -10.84
N ARG A 9 3.94 3.29 -10.03
CA ARG A 9 5.38 3.46 -10.28
C ARG A 9 6.12 2.12 -10.21
N ALA A 10 5.86 1.33 -9.18
CA ALA A 10 6.48 0.01 -9.03
C ALA A 10 6.12 -0.94 -10.18
N ALA A 11 4.87 -0.91 -10.65
CA ALA A 11 4.41 -1.73 -11.77
C ALA A 11 4.97 -1.27 -13.13
N SER A 12 4.91 0.04 -13.39
CA SER A 12 5.37 0.63 -14.67
C SER A 12 6.88 0.80 -14.79
N HIS A 13 7.62 0.67 -13.69
CA HIS A 13 9.05 1.00 -13.60
C HIS A 13 9.35 2.46 -14.01
N ASN A 14 8.38 3.35 -13.86
CA ASN A 14 8.50 4.78 -14.19
C ASN A 14 8.11 5.63 -12.98
N ASP A 15 9.08 6.34 -12.41
CA ASP A 15 8.84 7.21 -11.26
C ASP A 15 8.14 8.52 -11.62
N ASN A 16 8.16 8.92 -12.89
CA ASN A 16 7.66 10.20 -13.41
C ASN A 16 6.24 10.11 -13.98
N LEU A 17 5.37 9.30 -13.37
CA LEU A 17 3.96 9.23 -13.76
C LEU A 17 3.18 10.47 -13.31
N ASP A 18 2.38 11.05 -14.21
CA ASP A 18 1.34 12.00 -13.82
C ASP A 18 0.20 11.24 -13.15
N LYS A 19 -0.09 11.67 -11.93
CA LYS A 19 -1.16 11.13 -11.09
C LYS A 19 -2.54 11.25 -11.72
N ASN A 20 -2.81 12.32 -12.46
CA ASN A 20 -4.12 12.54 -13.07
C ASN A 20 -4.38 11.59 -14.25
N GLU A 21 -3.32 11.04 -14.84
CA GLU A 21 -3.43 10.07 -15.94
C GLU A 21 -3.67 8.65 -15.45
N VAL A 22 -3.23 8.32 -14.22
CA VAL A 22 -3.21 6.93 -13.71
C VAL A 22 -4.18 6.68 -12.55
N VAL A 23 -4.68 7.72 -11.88
CA VAL A 23 -5.63 7.56 -10.76
C VAL A 23 -6.97 8.20 -11.08
N LYS A 24 -8.00 7.36 -11.20
CA LYS A 24 -9.40 7.80 -11.28
C LYS A 24 -10.03 7.81 -9.89
N LEU A 25 -10.55 8.96 -9.47
CA LEU A 25 -11.40 9.05 -8.28
C LEU A 25 -12.83 8.66 -8.64
N ILE A 26 -13.46 7.91 -7.75
CA ILE A 26 -14.87 7.54 -7.85
C ILE A 26 -15.58 8.03 -6.59
N GLU A 27 -16.89 8.22 -6.70
CA GLU A 27 -17.73 8.57 -5.56
C GLU A 27 -17.73 7.45 -4.52
N MET A 28 -17.76 7.82 -3.24
CA MET A 28 -17.81 6.86 -2.14
C MET A 28 -19.17 6.14 -2.15
N PRO A 29 -19.19 4.80 -2.19
CA PRO A 29 -20.43 4.03 -2.08
C PRO A 29 -21.22 4.36 -0.81
N GLU A 30 -22.54 4.53 -0.94
CA GLU A 30 -23.42 4.91 0.18
C GLU A 30 -23.41 3.91 1.33
N ASP A 31 -23.29 2.62 1.03
CA ASP A 31 -23.31 1.52 1.99
C ASP A 31 -22.07 1.48 2.91
N LEU A 32 -20.97 2.11 2.47
CA LEU A 32 -19.74 2.31 3.22
C LEU A 32 -19.78 3.59 4.08
N GLN A 33 -20.73 4.50 3.86
CA GLN A 33 -20.85 5.71 4.68
C GLN A 33 -21.13 5.34 6.14
N GLY A 34 -20.35 5.92 7.05
CA GLY A 34 -20.41 5.61 8.49
C GLY A 34 -19.83 4.25 8.90
N LYS A 35 -19.44 3.40 7.95
CA LYS A 35 -18.76 2.11 8.20
C LYS A 35 -17.30 2.11 7.78
N TYR A 36 -16.90 3.09 6.98
CA TYR A 36 -15.51 3.24 6.55
C TYR A 36 -14.67 3.91 7.63
N GLN A 37 -13.52 3.32 7.95
CA GLN A 37 -12.55 3.93 8.86
C GLN A 37 -11.60 4.84 8.08
N TYR A 38 -11.73 6.15 8.29
CA TYR A 38 -10.88 7.14 7.64
C TYR A 38 -9.44 7.17 8.15
N PHE A 39 -9.19 6.68 9.36
CA PHE A 39 -7.86 6.65 9.96
C PHE A 39 -7.68 5.47 10.92
N THR A 40 -6.60 4.72 10.73
CA THR A 40 -6.13 3.64 11.60
C THR A 40 -4.67 3.86 11.94
N GLU A 41 -4.29 3.64 13.19
CA GLU A 41 -2.88 3.58 13.59
C GLU A 41 -2.70 2.50 14.65
N ALA A 42 -1.76 1.57 14.40
CA ALA A 42 -1.50 0.46 15.29
C ALA A 42 -0.55 0.88 16.42
N LYS A 43 -0.96 0.63 17.67
CA LYS A 43 -0.09 0.79 18.85
C LYS A 43 0.84 -0.42 18.99
N ILE A 44 2.06 -0.29 18.49
CA ILE A 44 3.02 -1.40 18.39
C ILE A 44 3.92 -1.57 19.62
N GLU A 45 3.77 -0.75 20.66
CA GLU A 45 4.63 -0.80 21.84
C GLU A 45 4.52 -2.14 22.57
N LYS A 46 3.32 -2.75 22.59
CA LYS A 46 3.13 -4.09 23.14
C LYS A 46 3.93 -5.14 22.37
N LEU A 47 3.91 -5.07 21.04
CA LEU A 47 4.67 -5.97 20.16
C LEU A 47 6.19 -5.81 20.38
N ARG A 48 6.66 -4.55 20.50
CA ARG A 48 8.06 -4.27 20.84
C ARG A 48 8.45 -4.82 22.22
N LYS A 49 7.61 -4.64 23.23
CA LYS A 49 7.87 -5.09 24.62
C LYS A 49 7.98 -6.61 24.76
N ILE A 50 7.28 -7.38 23.94
CA ILE A 50 7.36 -8.85 23.96
C ILE A 50 8.53 -9.41 23.13
N GLY A 51 9.40 -8.54 22.59
CA GLY A 51 10.67 -8.93 21.97
C GLY A 51 10.72 -8.85 20.44
N TYR A 52 9.70 -8.29 19.77
CA TYR A 52 9.77 -8.07 18.32
C TYR A 52 10.62 -6.84 17.99
N THR A 53 11.81 -7.06 17.43
CA THR A 53 12.80 -6.00 17.17
C THR A 53 12.99 -5.65 15.70
N LYS A 54 12.41 -6.43 14.77
CA LYS A 54 12.56 -6.17 13.33
C LYS A 54 11.89 -4.85 12.93
N GLU A 55 12.48 -4.13 11.99
CA GLU A 55 11.86 -2.95 11.42
C GLU A 55 10.56 -3.30 10.70
N MET A 56 9.62 -2.36 10.74
CA MET A 56 8.43 -2.43 9.88
C MET A 56 8.80 -1.78 8.55
N HIS A 57 8.33 -2.34 7.44
CA HIS A 57 8.51 -1.71 6.15
C HIS A 57 7.80 -0.35 6.11
N SER A 58 8.39 0.62 5.40
CA SER A 58 7.60 1.75 4.94
C SER A 58 6.52 1.27 3.96
N LEU A 59 5.52 2.12 3.73
CA LEU A 59 4.46 1.80 2.79
C LEU A 59 5.03 1.62 1.37
N GLU A 60 5.92 2.52 0.96
CA GLU A 60 6.54 2.54 -0.36
C GLU A 60 7.41 1.30 -0.59
N GLU A 61 8.22 0.93 0.41
CA GLU A 61 9.07 -0.26 0.36
C GLU A 61 8.23 -1.53 0.26
N GLY A 62 7.21 -1.67 1.12
CA GLY A 62 6.35 -2.85 1.13
C GLY A 62 5.56 -3.01 -0.16
N VAL A 63 5.07 -1.91 -0.75
CA VAL A 63 4.33 -1.94 -2.02
C VAL A 63 5.25 -2.31 -3.18
N LYS A 64 6.44 -1.73 -3.23
CA LYS A 64 7.43 -2.04 -4.28
C LYS A 64 7.80 -3.52 -4.25
N ASP A 65 8.14 -4.04 -3.07
CA ASP A 65 8.47 -5.45 -2.88
C ASP A 65 7.31 -6.35 -3.30
N TYR A 66 6.09 -6.04 -2.84
CA TYR A 66 4.90 -6.83 -3.17
C TYR A 66 4.62 -6.89 -4.67
N VAL A 67 4.64 -5.74 -5.36
CA VAL A 67 4.37 -5.68 -6.80
C VAL A 67 5.45 -6.41 -7.60
N GLN A 68 6.72 -6.15 -7.30
CA GLN A 68 7.83 -6.62 -8.14
C GLN A 68 8.20 -8.07 -7.85
N ASN A 69 8.18 -8.48 -6.59
CA ASN A 69 8.70 -9.78 -6.16
C ASN A 69 7.61 -10.82 -5.88
N TYR A 70 6.32 -10.45 -5.90
CA TYR A 70 5.22 -11.39 -5.73
C TYR A 70 4.21 -11.26 -6.88
N LEU A 71 3.62 -10.08 -7.07
CA LEU A 71 2.51 -9.92 -8.02
C LEU A 71 2.93 -10.04 -9.49
N ALA A 72 4.14 -9.59 -9.84
CA ALA A 72 4.66 -9.64 -11.21
C ALA A 72 5.28 -10.99 -11.61
N LYS A 73 5.39 -11.94 -10.67
CA LYS A 73 5.88 -13.30 -10.98
C LYS A 73 4.80 -14.13 -11.66
N GLU A 74 5.24 -15.13 -12.43
CA GLU A 74 4.34 -16.10 -13.09
C GLU A 74 3.47 -16.87 -12.09
N ASP A 75 3.98 -17.12 -10.88
CA ASP A 75 3.21 -17.64 -9.77
C ASP A 75 3.07 -16.55 -8.69
N SER A 76 1.92 -15.88 -8.67
CA SER A 76 1.68 -14.73 -7.79
C SER A 76 1.55 -15.09 -6.30
N TYR A 77 1.67 -16.37 -5.94
CA TYR A 77 1.59 -16.85 -4.56
C TYR A 77 2.91 -17.43 -4.03
N LEU A 78 4.00 -17.43 -4.83
CA LEU A 78 5.28 -18.10 -4.51
C LEU A 78 6.56 -17.25 -4.74
#